data_AF-A0A7J8Q5Q1-F1
#
_entry.id   AF-A0A7J8Q5Q1-F1
#
_cell.length_a   1.000
_cell.length_b   1.000
_cell.length_c   1.000
_cell.angle_alpha   90.00
_cell.angle_beta   90.00
_cell.angle_gamma   90.00
#
_symmetry.space_group_name_H-M   'P 1'
#
loop_
_entity.id
_entity.type
_entity.pdbx_description
1 polymer ?
#
loop_
_entity_poly.entity_id
_entity_poly.type
_entity_poly.pdbx_seq_one_letter_code
_entity_poly.pdbx_strand_id
1 'polypeptide(L)'
;MMEYIKRLRLCIRWFQELEGEYAFEQEKLRSALELTERRCYEMEMALKNKDEEMNLIILELRNSLASLQEQLVKEESEKKAAMDSLVKEKEARDSIERSKASLSEELDKVRAELDSANQRIESINDMYKLLQEYNSSLQIYNSKLQTDVTAAHETIKRGEKERLAAVENLHNLRGEHKSLQDQLTSSIASQDGVMKQKDALLNEVACLRMELHQIKDDRDQYQQQAQSLAVEASKYKELATNSSGLEEKCLSQGNQIQILHDQLAVAERKLQMSDTFALEKRKEFEGQKEIIEELHKCLEDAEFKLIEGEKLRKKLHNTILELKGNIRVFCRVRPQLADDSSSNHGKVFSYPTVMEYLDRSIDMTHNGQKHSFIFDKVFMPDVSQEEVFVEISQLVQSALDGYKVLYAYIHTNIGNSAMEVLY
;
A
#
# COMPACT_ATOMS: atom_id res chain seq x y z
N MET A 1 58.59 37.27 -174.41
CA MET A 1 59.19 36.17 -173.61
C MET A 1 59.89 36.68 -172.33
N MET A 2 60.63 37.81 -172.35
CA MET A 2 61.30 38.34 -171.14
C MET A 2 60.37 38.86 -170.02
N GLU A 3 59.17 39.34 -170.36
CA GLU A 3 58.22 39.92 -169.39
C GLU A 3 57.58 38.87 -168.47
N TYR A 4 57.29 37.68 -169.01
CA TYR A 4 56.74 36.56 -168.26
C TYR A 4 57.72 36.04 -167.19
N ILE A 5 59.02 36.00 -167.49
CA ILE A 5 60.06 35.56 -166.53
C ILE A 5 60.20 36.54 -165.36
N LYS A 6 60.08 37.86 -165.61
CA LYS A 6 60.09 38.87 -164.54
C LYS A 6 58.86 38.76 -163.63
N ARG A 7 57.67 38.59 -164.20
CA ARG A 7 56.44 38.34 -163.42
C ARG A 7 56.51 37.05 -162.62
N LEU A 8 57.03 35.97 -163.20
CA LEU A 8 57.19 34.70 -162.50
C LEU A 8 58.17 34.81 -161.32
N ARG A 9 59.29 35.51 -161.47
CA ARG A 9 60.23 35.77 -160.36
C ARG A 9 59.63 36.63 -159.25
N LEU A 10 58.75 37.58 -159.58
CA LEU A 10 58.03 38.40 -158.61
C LEU A 10 56.99 37.56 -157.85
N CYS A 11 56.25 36.69 -158.56
CA CYS A 11 55.34 35.74 -157.92
C CYS A 11 56.09 34.76 -157.01
N ILE A 12 57.22 34.20 -157.46
CA ILE A 12 58.05 33.29 -156.63
C ILE A 12 58.56 34.03 -155.39
N ARG A 13 59.02 35.28 -155.52
CA ARG A 13 59.50 36.07 -154.38
C ARG A 13 58.37 36.39 -153.38
N TRP A 14 57.19 36.71 -153.89
CA TRP A 14 56.00 36.92 -153.07
C TRP A 14 55.56 35.63 -152.36
N PHE A 15 55.58 34.49 -153.04
CA PHE A 15 55.31 33.19 -152.39
C PHE A 15 56.38 32.83 -151.35
N GLN A 16 57.67 33.14 -151.59
CA GLN A 16 58.74 32.92 -150.62
C GLN A 16 58.62 33.84 -149.39
N GLU A 17 58.23 35.10 -149.59
CA GLU A 17 57.93 36.04 -148.49
C GLU A 17 56.70 35.57 -147.70
N LEU A 18 55.62 35.16 -148.39
CA LEU A 18 54.42 34.62 -147.77
C LEU A 18 54.68 33.31 -147.00
N GLU A 19 55.44 32.37 -147.59
CA GLU A 19 55.88 31.14 -146.92
C GLU A 19 56.76 31.44 -145.70
N GLY A 20 57.63 32.46 -145.79
CA GLY A 20 58.43 32.95 -144.67
C GLY A 20 57.58 33.55 -143.55
N GLU A 21 56.57 34.36 -143.89
CA GLU A 21 55.61 34.93 -142.93
C GLU A 21 54.76 33.83 -142.27
N TYR A 22 54.26 32.85 -143.05
CA TYR A 22 53.55 31.69 -142.50
C TYR A 22 54.42 30.81 -141.61
N ALA A 23 55.67 30.55 -142.01
CA ALA A 23 56.62 29.80 -141.19
C ALA A 23 56.90 30.54 -139.88
N PHE A 24 57.08 31.87 -139.92
CA PHE A 24 57.27 32.71 -138.75
C PHE A 24 56.05 32.72 -137.83
N GLU A 25 54.83 32.84 -138.37
CA GLU A 25 53.60 32.74 -137.59
C GLU A 25 53.42 31.34 -136.99
N GLN A 26 53.76 30.28 -137.72
CA GLN A 26 53.71 28.91 -137.23
C GLN A 26 54.72 28.68 -136.09
N GLU A 27 55.94 29.20 -136.21
CA GLU A 27 56.98 29.17 -135.17
C GLU A 27 56.55 29.96 -133.92
N LYS A 28 55.93 31.13 -134.12
CA LYS A 28 55.38 31.97 -133.05
C LYS A 28 54.22 31.27 -132.32
N LEU A 29 53.31 30.64 -133.06
CA LEU A 29 52.20 29.86 -132.50
C LEU A 29 52.71 28.62 -131.77
N ARG A 30 53.71 27.90 -132.31
CA ARG A 30 54.37 26.79 -131.61
C ARG A 30 55.04 27.24 -130.32
N SER A 31 55.78 28.33 -130.36
CA SER A 31 56.44 28.90 -129.17
C SER A 31 55.41 29.33 -128.12
N ALA A 32 54.28 29.91 -128.54
CA ALA A 32 53.19 30.28 -127.64
C ALA A 32 52.50 29.05 -127.04
N LEU A 33 52.25 28.01 -127.86
CA LEU A 33 51.69 26.74 -127.41
C LEU A 33 52.60 26.07 -126.38
N GLU A 34 53.89 25.92 -126.69
CA GLU A 34 54.87 25.35 -125.76
C GLU A 34 54.95 26.14 -124.45
N LEU A 35 54.88 27.47 -124.51
CA LEU A 35 54.84 28.31 -123.30
C LEU A 35 53.57 28.04 -122.48
N THR A 36 52.41 27.92 -123.13
CA THR A 36 51.16 27.59 -122.43
C THR A 36 51.16 26.18 -121.86
N GLU A 37 51.70 25.19 -122.58
CA GLU A 37 51.84 23.82 -122.10
C GLU A 37 52.77 23.73 -120.90
N ARG A 38 53.91 24.43 -120.93
CA ARG A 38 54.81 24.53 -119.76
C ARG A 38 54.11 25.17 -118.57
N ARG A 39 53.35 26.25 -118.77
CA ARG A 39 52.57 26.90 -117.70
C ARG A 39 51.48 25.99 -117.13
N CYS A 40 50.77 25.24 -117.99
CA CYS A 40 49.79 24.25 -117.57
C CYS A 40 50.44 23.14 -116.76
N TYR A 41 51.58 22.62 -117.22
CA TYR A 41 52.34 21.60 -116.51
C TYR A 41 52.84 22.08 -115.13
N GLU A 42 53.41 23.29 -115.07
CA GLU A 42 53.84 23.91 -113.81
C GLU A 42 52.67 24.09 -112.84
N MET A 43 51.50 24.53 -113.34
CA MET A 43 50.28 24.66 -112.54
C MET A 43 49.77 23.31 -112.05
N GLU A 44 49.75 22.28 -112.90
CA GLU A 44 49.36 20.91 -112.51
C GLU A 44 50.28 20.33 -111.44
N MET A 45 51.59 20.55 -111.57
CA MET A 45 52.56 20.14 -110.54
C MET A 45 52.34 20.89 -109.22
N ALA A 46 52.10 22.21 -109.28
CA ALA A 46 51.81 22.99 -108.08
C ALA A 46 50.52 22.54 -107.40
N LEU A 47 49.47 22.23 -108.17
CA LEU A 47 48.21 21.69 -107.65
C LEU A 47 48.39 20.31 -107.03
N LYS A 48 49.16 19.41 -107.65
CA LYS A 48 49.48 18.10 -107.08
C LYS A 48 50.23 18.21 -105.76
N ASN A 49 51.26 19.05 -105.70
CA ASN A 49 52.00 19.28 -104.45
C ASN A 49 51.08 19.84 -103.36
N LYS A 50 50.17 20.76 -103.70
CA LYS A 50 49.18 21.28 -102.75
C LYS A 50 48.18 20.23 -102.29
N ASP A 51 47.74 19.34 -103.18
CA ASP A 51 46.87 18.22 -102.83
C ASP A 51 47.56 17.24 -101.88
N GLU A 52 48.83 16.91 -102.13
CA GLU A 52 49.65 16.09 -101.24
C GLU A 52 49.85 16.73 -99.86
N GLU A 53 50.18 18.02 -99.80
CA GLU A 53 50.28 18.78 -98.54
C GLU A 53 48.95 18.74 -97.76
N MET A 54 47.82 18.99 -98.44
CA MET A 54 46.50 18.95 -97.82
C MET A 54 46.14 17.54 -97.31
N ASN A 55 46.49 16.49 -98.07
CA ASN A 55 46.26 15.12 -97.66
C ASN A 55 47.09 14.73 -96.43
N LEU A 56 48.35 15.20 -96.32
CA LEU A 56 49.17 15.02 -95.13
C LEU A 56 48.56 15.72 -93.91
N ILE A 57 48.11 16.97 -94.06
CA ILE A 57 47.43 17.71 -92.98
C ILE A 57 46.13 17.00 -92.56
N ILE A 58 45.32 16.53 -93.50
CA ILE A 58 44.10 15.77 -93.20
C ILE A 58 44.43 14.49 -92.43
N LEU A 59 45.51 13.79 -92.78
CA LEU A 59 45.94 12.60 -92.07
C LEU A 59 46.39 12.90 -90.64
N GLU A 60 47.19 13.94 -90.43
CA GLU A 60 47.61 14.40 -89.10
C GLU A 60 46.42 14.84 -88.24
N LEU A 61 45.47 15.57 -88.82
CA LEU A 61 44.24 15.97 -88.14
C LEU A 61 43.37 14.75 -87.78
N ARG A 62 43.27 13.74 -88.66
CA ARG A 62 42.54 12.50 -88.35
C ARG A 62 43.20 11.72 -87.23
N ASN A 63 44.53 11.61 -87.24
CA ASN A 63 45.28 10.93 -86.18
C ASN A 63 45.16 11.66 -84.84
N SER A 64 45.23 12.99 -84.83
CA SER A 64 45.05 13.78 -83.61
C SER A 64 43.61 13.69 -83.08
N LEU A 65 42.59 13.73 -83.95
CA LEU A 65 41.20 13.51 -83.57
C LEU A 65 40.98 12.10 -82.97
N ALA A 66 41.55 11.06 -83.58
CA ALA A 66 41.44 9.69 -83.06
C ALA A 66 42.09 9.55 -81.67
N SER A 67 43.27 10.12 -81.48
CA SER A 67 43.96 10.13 -80.18
C SER A 67 43.16 10.88 -79.11
N LEU A 68 42.61 12.05 -79.45
CA LEU A 68 41.75 12.82 -78.54
C LEU A 68 40.45 12.08 -78.20
N GLN A 69 39.86 11.37 -79.16
CA GLN A 69 38.68 10.54 -78.90
C GLN A 69 39.00 9.38 -77.95
N GLU A 70 40.14 8.71 -78.12
CA GLU A 70 40.57 7.64 -77.21
C GLU A 70 40.82 8.18 -75.79
N GLN A 71 41.48 9.33 -75.67
CA GLN A 71 41.67 10.00 -74.38
C GLN A 71 40.35 10.40 -73.74
N LEU A 72 39.41 10.96 -74.50
CA LEU A 72 38.09 11.32 -74.00
C LEU A 72 37.33 10.10 -73.46
N VAL A 73 37.30 8.99 -74.20
CA VAL A 73 36.65 7.75 -73.77
C VAL A 73 37.30 7.19 -72.51
N LYS A 74 38.63 7.24 -72.42
CA LYS A 74 39.36 6.80 -71.23
C LYS A 74 39.00 7.65 -70.01
N GLU A 75 39.06 8.98 -70.12
CA GLU A 75 38.69 9.91 -69.05
C GLU A 75 37.22 9.75 -68.63
N GLU A 76 36.30 9.55 -69.57
CA GLU A 76 34.89 9.27 -69.28
C GLU A 76 34.72 7.97 -68.49
N SER A 77 35.49 6.93 -68.84
CA SER A 77 35.46 5.64 -68.14
C SER A 77 36.05 5.74 -66.72
N GLU A 78 37.15 6.46 -66.53
CA GLU A 78 37.78 6.69 -65.24
C GLU A 78 36.89 7.55 -64.33
N LYS A 79 36.29 8.61 -64.88
CA LYS A 79 35.30 9.44 -64.18
C LYS A 79 34.11 8.62 -63.72
N LYS A 80 33.59 7.72 -64.57
CA LYS A 80 32.47 6.85 -64.21
C LYS A 80 32.86 5.89 -63.07
N ALA A 81 34.03 5.26 -63.15
CA ALA A 81 34.53 4.38 -62.09
C ALA A 81 34.73 5.12 -60.76
N ALA A 82 35.25 6.35 -60.79
CA ALA A 82 35.39 7.20 -59.60
C ALA A 82 34.02 7.57 -59.01
N MET A 83 33.03 7.88 -59.86
CA MET A 83 31.68 8.20 -59.43
C MET A 83 30.98 6.98 -58.78
N ASP A 84 31.12 5.80 -59.38
CA ASP A 84 30.58 4.55 -58.81
C ASP A 84 31.25 4.21 -57.46
N SER A 85 32.56 4.45 -57.31
CA SER A 85 33.27 4.28 -56.04
C SER A 85 32.78 5.26 -54.98
N LEU A 86 32.57 6.53 -55.34
CA LEU A 86 32.05 7.55 -54.43
C LEU A 86 30.63 7.22 -53.95
N VAL A 87 29.79 6.68 -54.84
CA VAL A 87 28.43 6.23 -54.47
C VAL A 87 28.49 5.09 -53.46
N LYS A 88 29.33 4.06 -53.69
CA LYS A 88 29.51 2.95 -52.74
C LYS A 88 30.01 3.44 -51.38
N GLU A 89 30.94 4.39 -51.36
CA GLU A 89 31.44 4.97 -50.11
C GLU A 89 30.37 5.77 -49.36
N LYS A 90 29.51 6.51 -50.08
CA LYS A 90 28.35 7.20 -49.49
C LYS A 90 27.35 6.21 -48.89
N GLU A 91 26.99 5.16 -49.63
CA GLU A 91 26.08 4.12 -49.12
C GLU A 91 26.64 3.42 -47.88
N ALA A 92 27.94 3.13 -47.85
CA ALA A 92 28.62 2.58 -46.69
C ALA A 92 28.58 3.54 -45.49
N ARG A 93 28.86 4.84 -45.72
CA ARG A 93 28.77 5.88 -44.68
C ARG A 93 27.36 5.98 -44.11
N ASP A 94 26.35 6.02 -44.98
CA ASP A 94 24.94 6.10 -44.55
C ASP A 94 24.53 4.85 -43.75
N SER A 95 25.06 3.67 -44.09
CA SER A 95 24.80 2.43 -43.35
C SER A 95 25.40 2.46 -41.94
N ILE A 96 26.61 3.02 -41.80
CA ILE A 96 27.30 3.19 -40.50
C ILE A 96 26.60 4.26 -39.67
N GLU A 97 26.14 5.34 -40.29
CA GLU A 97 25.42 6.39 -39.58
C GLU A 97 24.07 5.89 -39.05
N ARG A 98 23.36 5.07 -39.83
CA ARG A 98 22.15 4.36 -39.39
C ARG A 98 22.41 3.43 -38.21
N SER A 99 23.48 2.63 -38.24
CA SER A 99 23.81 1.72 -37.13
C SER A 99 24.30 2.48 -35.88
N LYS A 100 25.02 3.60 -36.05
CA LYS A 100 25.39 4.48 -34.95
C LYS A 100 24.16 5.12 -34.30
N ALA A 101 23.19 5.56 -35.10
CA ALA A 101 21.95 6.12 -34.59
C ALA A 101 21.14 5.08 -33.80
N SER A 102 21.02 3.85 -34.31
CA SER A 102 20.32 2.77 -33.59
C SER A 102 21.03 2.40 -32.29
N LEU A 103 22.36 2.29 -32.29
CA LEU A 103 23.14 2.04 -31.06
C LEU A 103 23.02 3.18 -30.05
N SER A 104 22.93 4.43 -30.50
CA SER A 104 22.69 5.57 -29.61
C SER A 104 21.32 5.48 -28.95
N GLU A 105 20.29 5.12 -29.71
CA GLU A 105 18.93 4.95 -29.18
C GLU A 105 18.85 3.80 -28.18
N GLU A 106 19.54 2.68 -28.45
CA GLU A 106 19.67 1.56 -27.51
C GLU A 106 20.39 1.98 -26.22
N LEU A 107 21.49 2.76 -26.33
CA LEU A 107 22.19 3.27 -25.16
C LEU A 107 21.31 4.19 -24.31
N ASP A 108 20.51 5.05 -24.93
CA ASP A 108 19.61 5.95 -24.22
C ASP A 108 18.45 5.18 -23.54
N LYS A 109 17.93 4.12 -24.17
CA LYS A 109 16.97 3.20 -23.55
C LYS A 109 17.56 2.51 -22.32
N VAL A 110 18.76 1.94 -22.44
CA VAL A 110 19.44 1.26 -21.33
C VAL A 110 19.75 2.24 -20.19
N ARG A 111 20.13 3.49 -20.49
CA ARG A 111 20.31 4.53 -19.47
C ARG A 111 19.02 4.85 -18.73
N ALA A 112 17.91 5.02 -19.45
CA ALA A 112 16.60 5.25 -18.83
C ALA A 112 16.15 4.08 -17.94
N GLU A 113 16.39 2.84 -18.38
CA GLU A 113 16.13 1.64 -17.58
C GLU A 113 17.00 1.58 -16.32
N LEU A 114 18.28 1.94 -16.43
CA LEU A 114 19.21 2.02 -15.31
C LEU A 114 18.76 3.07 -14.29
N ASP A 115 18.37 4.26 -14.74
CA ASP A 115 17.88 5.33 -13.86
C ASP A 115 16.58 4.90 -13.15
N SER A 116 15.66 4.26 -13.87
CA SER A 116 14.45 3.69 -13.28
C SER A 116 14.76 2.60 -12.25
N ALA A 117 15.73 1.73 -12.52
CA ALA A 117 16.17 0.71 -11.58
C ALA A 117 16.81 1.32 -10.32
N ASN A 118 17.64 2.37 -10.48
CA ASN A 118 18.25 3.10 -9.37
C ASN A 118 17.19 3.77 -8.48
N GLN A 119 16.17 4.39 -9.06
CA GLN A 119 15.05 4.95 -8.29
C GLN A 119 14.28 3.88 -7.51
N ARG A 120 14.09 2.68 -8.10
CA ARG A 120 13.49 1.55 -7.37
C ARG A 120 14.35 1.11 -6.20
N ILE A 121 15.68 1.01 -6.40
CA ILE A 121 16.63 0.65 -5.32
C ILE A 121 16.56 1.67 -4.19
N GLU A 122 16.52 2.97 -4.50
CA GLU A 122 16.39 4.04 -3.51
C GLU A 122 15.09 3.91 -2.70
N SER A 123 13.95 3.72 -3.38
CA SER A 123 12.66 3.51 -2.70
C SER A 123 12.64 2.27 -1.79
N ILE A 124 13.31 1.18 -2.20
CA ILE A 124 13.42 -0.05 -1.40
C ILE A 124 14.30 0.19 -0.18
N ASN A 125 15.40 0.95 -0.33
CA ASN A 125 16.27 1.31 0.78
C ASN A 125 15.55 2.18 1.82
N ASP A 126 14.74 3.14 1.38
CA ASP A 126 13.91 3.96 2.28
C ASP A 126 12.88 3.11 3.04
N MET A 127 12.21 2.19 2.34
CA MET A 127 11.29 1.24 2.96
C MET A 127 12.00 0.31 3.96
N TYR A 128 13.21 -0.15 3.62
CA TYR A 128 14.02 -0.98 4.51
C TYR A 128 14.42 -0.23 5.78
N LYS A 129 14.80 1.05 5.64
CA LYS A 129 15.13 1.92 6.77
C LYS A 129 13.92 2.13 7.69
N LEU A 130 12.75 2.40 7.13
CA LEU A 130 11.51 2.55 7.91
C LEU A 130 11.15 1.25 8.64
N LEU A 131 11.29 0.10 7.97
CA LEU A 131 11.07 -1.21 8.59
C LEU A 131 12.07 -1.48 9.73
N GLN A 132 13.32 -1.05 9.58
CA GLN A 132 14.34 -1.17 10.61
C GLN A 132 14.02 -0.31 11.84
N GLU A 133 13.56 0.94 11.63
CA GLU A 133 13.10 1.83 12.70
C GLU A 133 11.88 1.26 13.43
N TYR A 134 10.93 0.67 12.70
CA TYR A 134 9.77 -0.01 13.26
C TYR A 134 10.16 -1.24 14.09
N ASN A 135 11.06 -2.09 13.58
CA ASN A 135 11.57 -3.24 14.32
C ASN A 135 12.31 -2.82 15.59
N SER A 136 13.12 -1.77 15.53
CA SER A 136 13.79 -1.21 16.72
C SER A 136 12.78 -0.73 17.77
N SER A 137 11.71 -0.03 17.33
CA SER A 137 10.64 0.43 18.21
C SER A 137 9.88 -0.73 18.85
N LEU A 138 9.56 -1.78 18.08
CA LEU A 138 8.96 -3.01 18.61
C LEU A 138 9.88 -3.71 19.62
N GLN A 139 11.19 -3.74 19.37
CA GLN A 139 12.16 -4.33 20.29
C GLN A 139 12.24 -3.57 21.62
N ILE A 140 12.19 -2.24 21.58
CA ILE A 140 12.10 -1.38 22.77
C ILE A 140 10.77 -1.61 23.51
N TYR A 141 9.66 -1.74 22.78
CA TYR A 141 8.37 -2.02 23.39
C TYR A 141 8.34 -3.39 24.09
N ASN A 142 8.84 -4.44 23.41
CA ASN A 142 8.93 -5.78 23.98
C ASN A 142 9.83 -5.84 25.20
N SER A 143 10.98 -5.14 25.19
CA SER A 143 11.86 -5.08 26.36
C SER A 143 11.18 -4.39 27.53
N LYS A 144 10.43 -3.31 27.28
CA LYS A 144 9.62 -2.64 28.31
C LYS A 144 8.52 -3.54 28.88
N LEU A 145 7.80 -4.25 28.01
CA LEU A 145 6.78 -5.20 28.44
C LEU A 145 7.39 -6.30 29.31
N GLN A 146 8.57 -6.79 28.94
CA GLN A 146 9.30 -7.81 29.70
C GLN A 146 9.75 -7.27 31.06
N THR A 147 10.23 -6.02 31.14
CA THR A 147 10.54 -5.38 32.43
C THR A 147 9.29 -5.23 33.30
N ASP A 148 8.16 -4.81 32.74
CA ASP A 148 6.92 -4.63 33.49
C ASP A 148 6.40 -5.96 34.02
N VAL A 149 6.47 -7.03 33.21
CA VAL A 149 6.13 -8.40 33.62
C VAL A 149 7.04 -8.88 34.76
N THR A 150 8.35 -8.63 34.69
CA THR A 150 9.27 -9.01 35.77
C THR A 150 8.98 -8.26 37.06
N ALA A 151 8.70 -6.95 36.98
CA ALA A 151 8.33 -6.13 38.13
C ALA A 151 7.02 -6.63 38.78
N ALA A 152 6.01 -6.97 37.97
CA ALA A 152 4.77 -7.55 38.46
C ALA A 152 4.98 -8.93 39.12
N HIS A 153 5.86 -9.77 38.57
CA HIS A 153 6.21 -11.04 39.21
C HIS A 153 6.88 -10.83 40.57
N GLU A 154 7.76 -9.83 40.70
CA GLU A 154 8.41 -9.52 41.98
C GLU A 154 7.42 -8.98 43.02
N THR A 155 6.44 -8.17 42.62
CA THR A 155 5.39 -7.67 43.53
C THR A 155 4.47 -8.79 43.98
N ILE A 156 4.05 -9.68 43.07
CA ILE A 156 3.25 -10.87 43.41
C ILE A 156 4.03 -11.76 44.39
N LYS A 157 5.30 -12.06 44.09
CA LYS A 157 6.15 -12.90 44.96
C LYS A 157 6.33 -12.29 46.35
N ARG A 158 6.41 -10.97 46.46
CA ARG A 158 6.46 -10.26 47.73
C ARG A 158 5.14 -10.40 48.49
N GLY A 159 4.01 -10.15 47.82
CA GLY A 159 2.68 -10.33 48.41
C GLY A 159 2.41 -11.76 48.85
N GLU A 160 2.88 -12.77 48.12
CA GLU A 160 2.77 -14.18 48.52
C GLU A 160 3.56 -14.49 49.79
N LYS A 161 4.78 -13.94 49.94
CA LYS A 161 5.56 -14.08 51.18
C LYS A 161 4.86 -13.44 52.36
N GLU A 162 4.33 -12.23 52.19
CA GLU A 162 3.57 -11.53 53.24
C GLU A 162 2.31 -12.31 53.62
N ARG A 163 1.58 -12.86 52.64
CA ARG A 163 0.41 -13.72 52.86
C ARG A 163 0.77 -14.97 53.65
N LEU A 164 1.86 -15.66 53.29
CA LEU A 164 2.31 -16.85 54.02
C LEU A 164 2.66 -16.53 55.47
N ALA A 165 3.39 -15.44 55.71
CA ALA A 165 3.69 -14.98 57.07
C ALA A 165 2.43 -14.63 57.87
N ALA A 166 1.44 -13.98 57.25
CA ALA A 166 0.16 -13.69 57.89
C ALA A 166 -0.63 -14.97 58.23
N VAL A 167 -0.62 -15.97 57.33
CA VAL A 167 -1.26 -17.27 57.57
C VAL A 167 -0.60 -18.02 58.74
N GLU A 168 0.73 -17.99 58.82
CA GLU A 168 1.48 -18.59 59.94
C GLU A 168 1.15 -17.88 61.26
N ASN A 169 1.12 -16.55 61.27
CA ASN A 169 0.71 -15.77 62.45
C ASN A 169 -0.73 -16.10 62.88
N LEU A 170 -1.67 -16.20 61.94
CA LEU A 170 -3.05 -16.61 62.23
C LEU A 170 -3.14 -18.04 62.77
N HIS A 171 -2.29 -18.95 62.28
CA HIS A 171 -2.21 -20.31 62.79
C HIS A 171 -1.73 -20.32 64.25
N ASN A 172 -0.68 -19.55 64.57
CA ASN A 172 -0.17 -19.41 65.93
C ASN A 172 -1.23 -18.83 66.88
N LEU A 173 -1.87 -17.73 66.49
CA LEU A 173 -2.96 -17.12 67.26
C LEU A 173 -4.14 -18.07 67.47
N ARG A 174 -4.48 -18.88 66.46
CA ARG A 174 -5.52 -19.92 66.59
C ARG A 174 -5.12 -21.00 67.60
N GLY A 175 -3.84 -21.38 67.62
CA GLY A 175 -3.28 -22.30 68.62
C GLY A 175 -3.38 -21.74 70.03
N GLU A 176 -2.99 -20.48 70.23
CA GLU A 176 -3.13 -19.77 71.51
C GLU A 176 -4.59 -19.68 71.97
N HIS A 177 -5.50 -19.30 71.07
CA HIS A 177 -6.93 -19.24 71.35
C HIS A 177 -7.47 -20.61 71.79
N LYS A 178 -7.05 -21.70 71.12
CA LYS A 178 -7.47 -23.06 71.50
C LYS A 178 -6.95 -23.44 72.88
N SER A 179 -5.69 -23.14 73.19
CA SER A 179 -5.11 -23.38 74.53
C SER A 179 -5.87 -22.62 75.62
N LEU A 180 -6.17 -21.34 75.40
CA LEU A 180 -6.97 -20.53 76.33
C LEU A 180 -8.41 -21.07 76.48
N GLN A 181 -9.01 -21.53 75.39
CA GLN A 181 -10.33 -22.16 75.40
C GLN A 181 -10.35 -23.47 76.20
N ASP A 182 -9.33 -24.31 76.04
CA ASP A 182 -9.17 -25.55 76.81
C ASP A 182 -8.95 -25.25 78.31
N GLN A 183 -8.15 -24.24 78.64
CA GLN A 183 -7.97 -23.77 80.03
C GLN A 183 -9.28 -23.27 80.64
N LEU A 184 -10.05 -22.46 79.91
CA LEU A 184 -11.35 -21.98 80.37
C LEU A 184 -12.30 -23.15 80.62
N THR A 185 -12.34 -24.13 79.71
CA THR A 185 -13.18 -25.33 79.85
C THR A 185 -12.79 -26.16 81.07
N SER A 186 -11.48 -26.32 81.31
CA SER A 186 -10.99 -27.00 82.52
C SER A 186 -11.34 -26.24 83.80
N SER A 187 -11.28 -24.90 83.79
CA SER A 187 -11.68 -24.08 84.93
C SER A 187 -13.18 -24.17 85.21
N ILE A 188 -14.01 -24.21 84.16
CA ILE A 188 -15.46 -24.41 84.31
C ILE A 188 -15.73 -25.79 84.90
N ALA A 189 -15.07 -26.85 84.41
CA ALA A 189 -15.25 -28.20 84.94
C ALA A 189 -14.82 -28.33 86.41
N SER A 190 -13.72 -27.69 86.82
CA SER A 190 -13.30 -27.70 88.23
C SER A 190 -14.28 -26.92 89.10
N GLN A 191 -14.78 -25.78 88.64
CA GLN A 191 -15.76 -24.97 89.35
C GLN A 191 -17.10 -25.70 89.51
N ASP A 192 -17.55 -26.44 88.49
CA ASP A 192 -18.73 -27.31 88.55
C ASP A 192 -18.54 -28.46 89.55
N GLY A 193 -17.33 -29.04 89.60
CA GLY A 193 -16.97 -30.04 90.62
C GLY A 193 -17.03 -29.50 92.05
N VAL A 194 -16.51 -28.29 92.28
CA VAL A 194 -16.60 -27.60 93.58
C VAL A 194 -18.05 -27.25 93.94
N MET A 195 -18.85 -26.80 92.96
CA MET A 195 -20.28 -26.55 93.17
C MET A 195 -21.03 -27.81 93.58
N LYS A 196 -20.79 -28.95 92.91
CA LYS A 196 -21.37 -30.24 93.30
C LYS A 196 -20.96 -30.68 94.70
N GLN A 197 -19.70 -30.49 95.08
CA GLN A 197 -19.25 -30.77 96.46
C GLN A 197 -19.93 -29.84 97.48
N LYS A 198 -20.04 -28.54 97.17
CA LYS A 198 -20.76 -27.59 98.02
C LYS A 198 -22.22 -28.00 98.18
N ASP A 199 -22.90 -28.41 97.10
CA ASP A 199 -24.29 -28.83 97.15
C ASP A 199 -24.46 -30.14 97.95
N ALA A 200 -23.53 -31.08 97.84
CA ALA A 200 -23.49 -32.28 98.67
C ALA A 200 -23.34 -31.96 100.16
N LEU A 201 -22.41 -31.04 100.51
CA LEU A 201 -22.23 -30.56 101.88
C LEU A 201 -23.46 -29.79 102.39
N LEU A 202 -24.11 -28.99 101.54
CA LEU A 202 -25.36 -28.32 101.92
C LEU A 202 -26.47 -29.32 102.22
N ASN A 203 -26.58 -30.39 101.43
CA ASN A 203 -27.52 -31.48 101.68
C ASN A 203 -27.17 -32.23 102.98
N GLU A 204 -25.89 -32.52 103.23
CA GLU A 204 -25.44 -33.14 104.48
C GLU A 204 -25.75 -32.26 105.69
N VAL A 205 -25.46 -30.95 105.61
CA VAL A 205 -25.83 -29.97 106.64
C VAL A 205 -27.34 -29.91 106.82
N ALA A 206 -28.13 -30.01 105.75
CA ALA A 206 -29.59 -30.06 105.84
C ALA A 206 -30.07 -31.34 106.55
N CYS A 207 -29.52 -32.51 106.22
CA CYS A 207 -29.80 -33.78 106.91
C CYS A 207 -29.42 -33.70 108.39
N LEU A 208 -28.22 -33.22 108.71
CA LEU A 208 -27.76 -33.04 110.10
C LEU A 208 -28.62 -32.02 110.85
N ARG A 209 -29.09 -30.95 110.19
CA ARG A 209 -30.05 -30.00 110.78
C ARG A 209 -31.39 -30.67 111.06
N MET A 210 -31.88 -31.52 110.16
CA MET A 210 -33.10 -32.30 110.39
C MET A 210 -32.92 -33.31 111.53
N GLU A 211 -31.80 -34.02 111.59
CA GLU A 211 -31.47 -34.91 112.71
C GLU A 211 -31.34 -34.14 114.02
N LEU A 212 -30.71 -32.97 114.03
CA LEU A 212 -30.67 -32.10 115.21
C LEU A 212 -32.06 -31.59 115.60
N HIS A 213 -32.93 -31.31 114.63
CA HIS A 213 -34.32 -30.95 114.90
C HIS A 213 -35.05 -32.14 115.51
N GLN A 214 -34.88 -33.34 114.94
CA GLN A 214 -35.47 -34.58 115.45
C GLN A 214 -34.95 -34.92 116.85
N ILE A 215 -33.65 -34.80 117.12
CA ILE A 215 -33.06 -34.99 118.46
C ILE A 215 -33.55 -33.91 119.42
N LYS A 216 -33.74 -32.66 118.96
CA LYS A 216 -34.35 -31.61 119.79
C LYS A 216 -35.82 -31.91 120.07
N ASP A 217 -36.57 -32.41 119.10
CA ASP A 217 -37.97 -32.79 119.27
C ASP A 217 -38.10 -34.03 120.16
N ASP A 218 -37.21 -35.02 120.01
CA ASP A 218 -37.10 -36.19 120.87
C ASP A 218 -36.65 -35.80 122.28
N ARG A 219 -35.67 -34.90 122.41
CA ARG A 219 -35.30 -34.29 123.70
C ARG A 219 -36.48 -33.55 124.28
N ASP A 220 -37.21 -32.78 123.50
CA ASP A 220 -38.38 -32.04 123.96
C ASP A 220 -39.53 -32.99 124.27
N GLN A 221 -39.64 -34.15 123.62
CA GLN A 221 -40.57 -35.23 123.96
C GLN A 221 -40.15 -35.96 125.24
N TYR A 222 -38.88 -36.33 125.42
CA TYR A 222 -38.33 -36.88 126.66
C TYR A 222 -38.38 -35.88 127.80
N GLN A 223 -38.17 -34.59 127.50
CA GLN A 223 -38.33 -33.50 128.42
C GLN A 223 -39.80 -33.22 128.68
N GLN A 224 -40.72 -33.43 127.74
CA GLN A 224 -42.17 -33.45 127.95
C GLN A 224 -42.63 -34.71 128.71
N GLN A 225 -41.92 -35.84 128.63
CA GLN A 225 -42.17 -37.07 129.38
C GLN A 225 -41.66 -36.93 130.82
N ALA A 226 -40.46 -36.39 131.00
CA ALA A 226 -39.91 -35.96 132.29
C ALA A 226 -40.71 -34.78 132.86
N GLN A 227 -41.21 -33.86 132.03
CA GLN A 227 -42.16 -32.83 132.41
C GLN A 227 -43.56 -33.39 132.61
N SER A 228 -44.01 -34.52 132.05
CA SER A 228 -45.30 -35.14 132.42
C SER A 228 -45.21 -35.78 133.80
N LEU A 229 -44.03 -36.33 134.13
CA LEU A 229 -43.65 -36.79 135.46
C LEU A 229 -43.29 -35.64 136.43
N ALA A 230 -43.07 -34.41 135.94
CA ALA A 230 -42.79 -33.20 136.74
C ALA A 230 -43.90 -32.11 136.69
N VAL A 231 -44.91 -32.24 135.81
CA VAL A 231 -46.16 -31.46 135.73
C VAL A 231 -47.23 -32.12 136.61
N GLU A 232 -46.98 -33.34 137.08
CA GLU A 232 -47.52 -33.84 138.34
C GLU A 232 -46.86 -33.18 139.58
N ALA A 233 -45.71 -32.50 139.41
CA ALA A 233 -44.92 -31.87 140.49
C ALA A 233 -44.82 -30.33 140.48
N SER A 234 -45.51 -29.62 139.58
CA SER A 234 -45.95 -28.20 139.69
C SER A 234 -46.24 -27.67 138.28
N LYS A 235 -47.42 -27.18 137.92
CA LYS A 235 -48.24 -26.18 138.61
C LYS A 235 -47.44 -24.97 139.11
N TYR A 236 -46.41 -24.55 138.36
CA TYR A 236 -45.89 -23.19 138.39
C TYR A 236 -45.36 -22.75 137.01
N LYS A 237 -46.05 -21.76 136.44
CA LYS A 237 -45.46 -20.53 135.87
C LYS A 237 -44.80 -20.56 134.47
N GLU A 238 -45.67 -20.43 133.46
CA GLU A 238 -45.70 -19.41 132.39
C GLU A 238 -44.44 -18.93 131.61
N LEU A 239 -44.56 -19.05 130.28
CA LEU A 239 -44.32 -18.06 129.20
C LEU A 239 -42.96 -18.00 128.42
N ALA A 240 -43.08 -18.37 127.13
CA ALA A 240 -42.68 -17.67 125.90
C ALA A 240 -41.22 -17.68 125.36
N THR A 241 -41.14 -17.97 124.06
CA THR A 241 -39.96 -18.03 123.16
C THR A 241 -39.83 -16.82 122.22
N ASN A 242 -38.61 -16.61 121.73
CA ASN A 242 -38.12 -15.55 120.82
C ASN A 242 -38.40 -15.78 119.31
N SER A 243 -38.12 -14.72 118.53
CA SER A 243 -38.32 -14.43 117.10
C SER A 243 -37.36 -15.10 116.08
N SER A 244 -37.87 -15.31 114.84
CA SER A 244 -37.22 -15.62 113.53
C SER A 244 -36.68 -14.35 112.82
N GLY A 245 -35.99 -14.27 111.66
CA GLY A 245 -35.56 -15.16 110.55
C GLY A 245 -35.46 -14.33 109.24
N LEU A 246 -34.42 -14.48 108.39
CA LEU A 246 -34.20 -13.72 107.13
C LEU A 246 -34.06 -14.64 105.90
N GLU A 247 -34.77 -14.32 104.84
CA GLU A 247 -34.99 -15.07 103.59
C GLU A 247 -34.75 -14.14 102.40
N GLU A 248 -33.54 -14.11 101.81
CA GLU A 248 -33.27 -13.31 100.59
C GLU A 248 -31.96 -13.78 99.89
N LYS A 249 -32.05 -14.71 98.92
CA LYS A 249 -30.96 -15.00 97.96
C LYS A 249 -31.31 -15.83 96.71
N CYS A 250 -32.55 -16.27 96.51
CA CYS A 250 -32.90 -17.19 95.41
C CYS A 250 -33.38 -16.56 94.09
N LEU A 251 -33.46 -15.23 93.96
CA LEU A 251 -34.03 -14.59 92.76
C LEU A 251 -32.99 -14.06 91.75
N SER A 252 -31.69 -13.98 92.09
CA SER A 252 -30.70 -13.32 91.23
C SER A 252 -30.01 -14.22 90.20
N GLN A 253 -30.17 -15.55 90.28
CA GLN A 253 -29.47 -16.50 89.39
C GLN A 253 -30.27 -16.92 88.14
N GLY A 254 -31.61 -16.77 88.15
CA GLY A 254 -32.46 -17.15 87.01
C GLY A 254 -32.36 -16.19 85.81
N ASN A 255 -32.11 -14.90 86.06
CA ASN A 255 -32.08 -13.89 85.00
C ASN A 255 -30.83 -13.96 84.10
N GLN A 256 -29.74 -14.58 84.57
CA GLN A 256 -28.48 -14.67 83.82
C GLN A 256 -28.53 -15.75 82.72
N ILE A 257 -29.30 -16.82 82.93
CA ILE A 257 -29.40 -17.96 82.01
C ILE A 257 -30.28 -17.61 80.79
N GLN A 258 -31.31 -16.80 80.98
CA GLN A 258 -32.21 -16.37 79.90
C GLN A 258 -31.48 -15.51 78.85
N ILE A 259 -30.60 -14.60 79.28
CA ILE A 259 -29.89 -13.67 78.40
C ILE A 259 -28.90 -14.39 77.47
N LEU A 260 -28.24 -15.45 77.97
CA LEU A 260 -27.28 -16.23 77.17
C LEU A 260 -27.99 -17.08 76.11
N HIS A 261 -29.21 -17.55 76.38
CA HIS A 261 -29.96 -18.34 75.42
C HIS A 261 -30.44 -17.49 74.22
N ASP A 262 -30.87 -16.25 74.49
CA ASP A 262 -31.28 -15.30 73.46
C ASP A 262 -30.11 -14.87 72.55
N GLN A 263 -28.88 -14.79 73.08
CA GLN A 263 -27.68 -14.46 72.30
C GLN A 263 -27.29 -15.57 71.32
N LEU A 264 -27.45 -16.83 71.70
CA LEU A 264 -27.12 -17.98 70.85
C LEU A 264 -28.09 -18.09 69.65
N ALA A 265 -29.38 -17.88 69.89
CA ALA A 265 -30.41 -17.89 68.85
C ALA A 265 -30.26 -16.75 67.82
N VAL A 266 -29.61 -15.64 68.19
CA VAL A 266 -29.29 -14.53 67.28
C VAL A 266 -28.07 -14.88 66.41
N ALA A 267 -27.07 -15.57 66.96
CA ALA A 267 -25.88 -15.97 66.22
C ALA A 267 -26.21 -17.03 65.14
N GLU A 268 -27.05 -18.01 65.47
CA GLU A 268 -27.49 -19.05 64.52
C GLU A 268 -28.25 -18.46 63.33
N ARG A 269 -29.16 -17.51 63.57
CA ARG A 269 -29.87 -16.79 62.50
C ARG A 269 -28.94 -15.97 61.60
N LYS A 270 -27.89 -15.36 62.15
CA LYS A 270 -26.88 -14.63 61.36
C LYS A 270 -26.04 -15.56 60.49
N LEU A 271 -25.68 -16.74 61.00
CA LEU A 271 -24.95 -17.75 60.22
C LEU A 271 -25.80 -18.26 59.05
N GLN A 272 -27.07 -18.60 59.32
CA GLN A 272 -28.00 -19.07 58.30
C GLN A 272 -28.21 -18.04 57.18
N MET A 273 -28.37 -16.76 57.54
CA MET A 273 -28.47 -15.64 56.59
C MET A 273 -27.22 -15.48 55.72
N SER A 274 -26.03 -15.69 56.29
CA SER A 274 -24.76 -15.62 55.56
C SER A 274 -24.62 -16.76 54.56
N ASP A 275 -25.00 -17.98 54.94
CA ASP A 275 -24.95 -19.15 54.06
C ASP A 275 -25.93 -19.03 52.89
N THR A 276 -27.14 -18.51 53.12
CA THR A 276 -28.11 -18.24 52.05
C THR A 276 -27.59 -17.18 51.08
N PHE A 277 -26.98 -16.12 51.60
CA PHE A 277 -26.41 -15.05 50.76
C PHE A 277 -25.22 -15.56 49.91
N ALA A 278 -24.36 -16.40 50.48
CA ALA A 278 -23.24 -17.01 49.76
C ALA A 278 -23.69 -18.02 48.68
N LEU A 279 -24.84 -18.67 48.86
CA LEU A 279 -25.43 -19.56 47.87
C LEU A 279 -26.04 -18.75 46.70
N GLU A 280 -26.77 -17.67 47.00
CA GLU A 280 -27.33 -16.77 45.99
C GLU A 280 -26.24 -16.12 45.14
N LYS A 281 -25.18 -15.61 45.77
CA LYS A 281 -24.04 -15.03 45.03
C LYS A 281 -23.31 -16.02 44.13
N ARG A 282 -23.21 -17.29 44.55
CA ARG A 282 -22.65 -18.35 43.69
C ARG A 282 -23.54 -18.63 42.49
N LYS A 283 -24.86 -18.72 42.67
CA LYS A 283 -25.80 -18.90 41.55
C LYS A 283 -25.77 -17.71 40.59
N GLU A 284 -25.70 -16.48 41.09
CA GLU A 284 -25.53 -15.30 40.25
C GLU A 284 -24.23 -15.34 39.43
N PHE A 285 -23.11 -15.73 40.05
CA PHE A 285 -21.82 -15.83 39.36
C PHE A 285 -21.82 -16.94 38.30
N GLU A 286 -22.43 -18.09 38.59
CA GLU A 286 -22.55 -19.20 37.66
C GLU A 286 -23.44 -18.83 36.45
N GLY A 287 -24.57 -18.15 36.69
CA GLY A 287 -25.40 -17.61 35.62
C GLY A 287 -24.69 -16.52 34.80
N GLN A 288 -23.88 -15.65 35.44
CA GLN A 288 -23.04 -14.69 34.72
C GLN A 288 -21.99 -15.38 33.85
N LYS A 289 -21.41 -16.49 34.31
CA LYS A 289 -20.42 -17.25 33.56
C LYS A 289 -21.03 -17.90 32.31
N GLU A 290 -22.22 -18.49 32.43
CA GLU A 290 -22.96 -19.05 31.29
C GLU A 290 -23.24 -17.99 30.22
N ILE A 291 -23.71 -16.80 30.63
CA ILE A 291 -23.94 -15.67 29.72
C ILE A 291 -22.64 -15.22 29.03
N ILE A 292 -21.52 -15.17 29.76
CA ILE A 292 -20.21 -14.81 29.18
C ILE A 292 -19.77 -15.85 28.15
N GLU A 293 -19.95 -17.15 28.42
CA GLU A 293 -19.63 -18.22 27.46
C GLU A 293 -20.51 -18.13 26.19
N GLU A 294 -21.81 -17.86 26.34
CA GLU A 294 -22.71 -17.63 25.20
C GLU A 294 -22.34 -16.39 24.39
N LEU A 295 -21.98 -15.29 25.07
CA LEU A 295 -21.52 -14.05 24.42
C LEU A 295 -20.21 -14.26 23.66
N HIS A 296 -19.24 -14.98 24.24
CA HIS A 296 -18.00 -15.31 23.54
C HIS A 296 -18.27 -16.14 22.28
N LYS A 297 -19.14 -17.15 22.37
CA LYS A 297 -19.50 -17.96 21.20
C LYS A 297 -20.22 -17.13 20.14
N CYS A 298 -21.14 -16.26 20.53
CA CYS A 298 -21.80 -15.34 19.59
C CYS A 298 -20.80 -14.37 18.94
N LEU A 299 -19.80 -13.91 19.69
CA LEU A 299 -18.76 -13.03 19.20
C LEU A 299 -17.86 -13.74 18.18
N GLU A 300 -17.40 -14.96 18.47
CA GLU A 300 -16.64 -15.79 17.52
C GLU A 300 -17.42 -16.06 16.23
N ASP A 301 -18.70 -16.42 16.35
CA ASP A 301 -19.56 -16.63 15.18
C ASP A 301 -19.76 -15.35 14.36
N ALA A 302 -19.87 -14.19 15.02
CA ALA A 302 -20.00 -12.89 14.37
C ALA A 302 -18.70 -12.47 13.68
N GLU A 303 -17.55 -12.65 14.32
CA GLU A 303 -16.22 -12.38 13.76
C GLU A 303 -15.97 -13.27 12.54
N PHE A 304 -16.30 -14.56 12.63
CA PHE A 304 -16.18 -15.49 11.51
C PHE A 304 -17.03 -15.02 10.31
N LYS A 305 -18.29 -14.66 10.55
CA LYS A 305 -19.18 -14.12 9.50
C LYS A 305 -18.68 -12.80 8.93
N LEU A 306 -18.08 -11.93 9.73
CA LEU A 306 -17.51 -10.67 9.29
C LEU A 306 -16.31 -10.91 8.37
N ILE A 307 -15.40 -11.81 8.75
CA ILE A 307 -14.24 -12.18 7.93
C ILE A 307 -14.67 -12.79 6.60
N GLU A 308 -15.59 -13.75 6.61
CA GLU A 308 -16.08 -14.38 5.38
C GLU A 308 -16.88 -13.39 4.51
N GLY A 309 -17.69 -12.54 5.13
CA GLY A 309 -18.40 -11.45 4.45
C GLY A 309 -17.45 -10.47 3.77
N GLU A 310 -16.36 -10.10 4.45
CA GLU A 310 -15.35 -9.20 3.93
C GLU A 310 -14.56 -9.81 2.76
N LYS A 311 -14.21 -11.11 2.86
CA LYS A 311 -13.62 -11.85 1.72
C LYS A 311 -14.56 -11.89 0.52
N LEU A 312 -15.84 -12.16 0.75
CA LEU A 312 -16.84 -12.20 -0.31
C LEU A 312 -17.03 -10.81 -0.94
N ARG A 313 -17.10 -9.75 -0.13
CA ARG A 313 -17.16 -8.37 -0.60
C ARG A 313 -15.97 -8.03 -1.49
N LYS A 314 -14.74 -8.31 -1.07
CA LYS A 314 -13.52 -8.09 -1.87
C LYS A 314 -13.59 -8.82 -3.21
N LYS A 315 -13.99 -10.09 -3.20
CA LYS A 315 -14.11 -10.91 -4.42
C LYS A 315 -15.16 -10.34 -5.38
N LEU A 316 -16.37 -10.05 -4.89
CA LEU A 316 -17.45 -9.52 -5.72
C LEU A 316 -17.13 -8.12 -6.24
N HIS A 317 -16.54 -7.27 -5.39
CA HIS A 317 -16.12 -5.93 -5.77
C HIS A 317 -15.11 -5.96 -6.92
N ASN A 318 -14.10 -6.84 -6.83
CA ASN A 318 -13.12 -7.02 -7.90
C ASN A 318 -13.77 -7.56 -9.19
N THR A 319 -14.66 -8.56 -9.09
CA THR A 319 -15.39 -9.09 -10.26
C THR A 319 -16.24 -8.01 -10.93
N ILE A 320 -16.92 -7.15 -10.16
CA ILE A 320 -17.71 -6.04 -10.71
C ILE A 320 -16.80 -5.04 -11.43
N LEU A 321 -15.62 -4.73 -10.88
CA LEU A 321 -14.65 -3.84 -11.52
C LEU A 321 -14.09 -4.43 -12.81
N GLU A 322 -13.73 -5.71 -12.83
CA GLU A 322 -13.27 -6.42 -14.04
C GLU A 322 -14.35 -6.42 -15.14
N LEU A 323 -15.61 -6.63 -14.77
CA LEU A 323 -16.75 -6.58 -15.69
C LEU A 323 -17.00 -5.17 -16.24
N LYS A 324 -16.73 -4.13 -15.46
CA LYS A 324 -16.78 -2.73 -15.92
C LYS A 324 -15.59 -2.34 -16.80
N GLY A 325 -14.53 -3.13 -16.80
CA GLY A 325 -13.29 -2.87 -17.54
C GLY A 325 -12.16 -2.40 -16.61
N ASN A 326 -10.98 -2.98 -16.81
CA ASN A 326 -9.77 -2.70 -15.99
C ASN A 326 -9.14 -1.34 -16.28
N ILE A 327 -9.44 -0.74 -17.43
CA ILE A 327 -9.03 0.60 -17.82
C ILE A 327 -10.31 1.40 -17.99
N ARG A 328 -10.43 2.52 -17.28
CA ARG A 328 -11.60 3.40 -17.35
C ARG A 328 -11.14 4.82 -17.61
N VAL A 329 -11.66 5.44 -18.66
CA VAL A 329 -11.35 6.82 -19.01
C VAL A 329 -12.59 7.68 -18.78
N PHE A 330 -12.51 8.60 -17.83
CA PHE A 330 -13.56 9.58 -17.57
C PHE A 330 -13.17 10.95 -18.10
N CYS A 331 -14.16 11.67 -18.60
CA CYS A 331 -14.03 13.06 -18.97
C CYS A 331 -14.88 13.91 -18.04
N ARG A 332 -14.34 15.03 -17.56
CA ARG A 332 -15.11 16.05 -16.85
C ARG A 332 -14.92 17.41 -17.51
N VAL A 333 -16.03 18.04 -17.84
CA VAL A 333 -16.04 19.41 -18.37
C VAL A 333 -16.18 20.37 -17.21
N ARG A 334 -15.28 21.35 -17.10
CA ARG A 334 -15.32 22.34 -16.01
C ARG A 334 -16.45 23.37 -16.27
N PRO A 335 -17.23 23.76 -15.25
CA PRO A 335 -18.13 24.90 -15.37
C PRO A 335 -17.37 26.21 -15.62
N GLN A 336 -17.95 27.07 -16.47
CA GLN A 336 -17.34 28.35 -16.84
C GLN A 336 -17.30 29.29 -15.62
N LEU A 337 -16.13 29.91 -15.37
CA LEU A 337 -16.02 30.91 -14.32
C LEU A 337 -16.62 32.25 -14.78
N ALA A 338 -17.09 33.06 -13.83
CA ALA A 338 -17.74 34.34 -14.13
C ALA A 338 -16.85 35.34 -14.93
N ASP A 339 -15.53 35.27 -14.78
CA ASP A 339 -14.55 36.11 -15.50
C ASP A 339 -14.40 35.76 -17.00
N ASP A 340 -14.82 34.55 -17.43
CA ASP A 340 -14.71 34.10 -18.82
C ASP A 340 -15.91 34.49 -19.71
N SER A 341 -16.92 35.15 -19.12
CA SER A 341 -18.19 35.51 -19.79
C SER A 341 -18.09 36.65 -20.81
N SER A 342 -16.92 37.28 -20.94
CA SER A 342 -16.71 38.49 -21.76
C SER A 342 -16.39 38.24 -23.23
N SER A 343 -16.25 36.98 -23.66
CA SER A 343 -15.90 36.64 -25.05
C SER A 343 -16.97 35.77 -25.71
N ASN A 344 -17.56 36.31 -26.77
CA ASN A 344 -18.72 35.78 -27.49
C ASN A 344 -18.34 34.60 -28.41
N HIS A 345 -17.57 33.63 -27.89
CA HIS A 345 -17.18 32.42 -28.63
C HIS A 345 -18.17 31.30 -28.31
N GLY A 346 -18.80 30.76 -29.35
CA GLY A 346 -19.85 29.75 -29.25
C GLY A 346 -19.43 28.51 -28.46
N LYS A 347 -20.43 27.79 -27.93
CA LYS A 347 -20.30 26.56 -27.12
C LYS A 347 -19.35 25.56 -27.81
N VAL A 348 -18.11 25.46 -27.32
CA VAL A 348 -17.04 24.62 -27.90
C VAL A 348 -17.37 23.12 -27.77
N PHE A 349 -18.10 22.76 -26.71
CA PHE A 349 -18.54 21.40 -26.43
C PHE A 349 -20.04 21.25 -26.71
N SER A 350 -20.39 20.20 -27.47
CA SER A 350 -21.76 19.77 -27.73
C SER A 350 -21.95 18.34 -27.21
N TYR A 351 -23.15 18.07 -26.70
CA TYR A 351 -23.49 16.78 -26.13
C TYR A 351 -24.52 16.09 -27.02
N PRO A 352 -24.36 14.80 -27.32
CA PRO A 352 -25.29 14.10 -28.19
C PRO A 352 -26.68 14.00 -27.54
N THR A 353 -27.73 14.21 -28.34
CA THR A 353 -29.13 14.14 -27.87
C THR A 353 -29.67 12.70 -27.85
N VAL A 354 -28.89 11.73 -28.34
CA VAL A 354 -29.28 10.32 -28.41
C VAL A 354 -29.08 9.67 -27.04
N MET A 355 -30.18 9.16 -26.47
CA MET A 355 -30.28 8.69 -25.07
C MET A 355 -29.26 7.60 -24.70
N GLU A 356 -28.77 6.83 -25.67
CA GLU A 356 -27.82 5.73 -25.46
C GLU A 356 -26.36 6.19 -25.26
N TYR A 357 -26.03 7.44 -25.62
CA TYR A 357 -24.67 7.99 -25.60
C TYR A 357 -24.50 9.27 -24.75
N LEU A 358 -25.57 9.69 -24.07
CA LEU A 358 -25.67 10.97 -23.37
C LEU A 358 -24.56 11.18 -22.32
N ASP A 359 -24.16 10.10 -21.64
CA ASP A 359 -23.17 10.13 -20.55
C ASP A 359 -21.81 9.53 -20.96
N ARG A 360 -21.59 9.23 -22.25
CA ARG A 360 -20.40 8.50 -22.72
C ARG A 360 -19.69 9.15 -23.90
N SER A 361 -20.24 10.22 -24.45
CA SER A 361 -19.62 10.88 -25.59
C SER A 361 -19.73 12.38 -25.52
N ILE A 362 -18.71 13.04 -26.03
CA ILE A 362 -18.62 14.48 -26.09
C ILE A 362 -18.09 14.89 -27.46
N ASP A 363 -18.77 15.86 -28.06
CA ASP A 363 -18.41 16.39 -29.36
C ASP A 363 -17.73 17.76 -29.18
N MET A 364 -16.48 17.85 -29.61
CA MET A 364 -15.67 19.07 -29.55
C MET A 364 -15.56 19.69 -30.95
N THR A 365 -15.89 20.97 -31.07
CA THR A 365 -15.71 21.70 -32.34
C THR A 365 -14.45 22.55 -32.25
N HIS A 366 -13.43 22.21 -33.03
CA HIS A 366 -12.16 22.94 -33.09
C HIS A 366 -11.81 23.25 -34.55
N ASN A 367 -11.46 24.50 -34.86
CA ASN A 367 -11.15 24.98 -36.22
C ASN A 367 -12.22 24.65 -37.27
N GLY A 368 -13.51 24.63 -36.87
CA GLY A 368 -14.63 24.29 -37.77
C GLY A 368 -14.80 22.80 -38.05
N GLN A 369 -13.96 21.93 -37.49
CA GLN A 369 -14.11 20.47 -37.54
C GLN A 369 -14.69 19.94 -36.23
N LYS A 370 -15.62 18.99 -36.34
CA LYS A 370 -16.28 18.35 -35.21
C LYS A 370 -15.57 17.02 -34.92
N HIS A 371 -15.01 16.89 -33.72
CA HIS A 371 -14.36 15.68 -33.22
C HIS A 371 -15.24 15.05 -32.15
N SER A 372 -15.59 13.78 -32.31
CA SER A 372 -16.38 13.02 -31.33
C SER A 372 -15.46 12.11 -30.53
N PHE A 373 -15.54 12.18 -29.21
CA PHE A 373 -14.76 11.35 -28.29
C PHE A 373 -15.70 10.49 -27.45
N ILE A 374 -15.31 9.24 -27.24
CA ILE A 374 -16.08 8.27 -26.44
C ILE A 374 -15.27 7.94 -25.18
N PHE A 375 -15.93 8.01 -24.04
CA PHE A 375 -15.40 7.79 -22.71
C PHE A 375 -16.29 6.80 -21.95
N ASP A 376 -15.78 6.22 -20.86
CA ASP A 376 -16.58 5.37 -19.98
C ASP A 376 -17.67 6.16 -19.26
N LYS A 377 -17.37 7.43 -18.93
CA LYS A 377 -18.33 8.42 -18.44
C LYS A 377 -17.88 9.84 -18.75
N VAL A 378 -18.83 10.69 -19.13
CA VAL A 378 -18.66 12.14 -19.32
C VAL A 378 -19.46 12.87 -18.24
N PHE A 379 -18.77 13.62 -17.38
CA PHE A 379 -19.38 14.45 -16.35
C PHE A 379 -19.64 15.85 -16.90
N MET A 380 -20.91 16.25 -16.86
CA MET A 380 -21.36 17.58 -17.28
C MET A 380 -20.86 18.68 -16.33
N PRO A 381 -20.81 19.94 -16.78
CA PRO A 381 -20.38 21.08 -15.96
C PRO A 381 -21.16 21.26 -14.64
N ASP A 382 -22.43 20.84 -14.64
CA ASP A 382 -23.33 20.98 -13.49
C ASP A 382 -23.13 19.88 -12.43
N VAL A 383 -22.29 18.87 -12.73
CA VAL A 383 -22.03 17.73 -11.83
C VAL A 383 -21.07 18.14 -10.72
N SER A 384 -21.48 17.84 -9.50
CA SER A 384 -20.72 18.12 -8.28
C SER A 384 -19.47 17.24 -8.16
N GLN A 385 -18.50 17.69 -7.35
CA GLN A 385 -17.32 16.89 -7.02
C GLN A 385 -17.69 15.56 -6.33
N GLU A 386 -18.76 15.57 -5.54
CA GLU A 386 -19.25 14.40 -4.81
C GLU A 386 -19.72 13.31 -5.77
N GLU A 387 -20.51 13.66 -6.79
CA GLU A 387 -21.00 12.71 -7.80
C GLU A 387 -19.86 12.13 -8.65
N VAL A 388 -18.82 12.91 -8.93
CA VAL A 388 -17.59 12.41 -9.56
C VAL A 388 -16.86 11.43 -8.64
N PHE A 389 -16.77 11.74 -7.35
CA PHE A 389 -16.14 10.88 -6.35
C PHE A 389 -16.88 9.55 -6.18
N VAL A 390 -18.22 9.53 -6.24
CA VAL A 390 -19.00 8.28 -6.15
C VAL A 390 -18.55 7.26 -7.21
N GLU A 391 -18.23 7.69 -8.43
CA GLU A 391 -17.74 6.80 -9.49
C GLU A 391 -16.29 6.34 -9.29
N ILE A 392 -15.44 7.22 -8.75
CA ILE A 392 -14.02 6.94 -8.50
C ILE A 392 -13.82 6.14 -7.21
N SER A 393 -14.74 6.25 -6.24
CA SER A 393 -14.67 5.61 -4.91
C SER A 393 -14.49 4.10 -5.00
N GLN A 394 -15.05 3.45 -6.03
CA GLN A 394 -14.91 2.01 -6.26
C GLN A 394 -13.44 1.61 -6.56
N LEU A 395 -12.68 2.48 -7.25
CA LEU A 395 -11.26 2.29 -7.51
C LEU A 395 -10.43 2.49 -6.24
N VAL A 396 -10.78 3.49 -5.42
CA VAL A 396 -10.15 3.69 -4.11
C VAL A 396 -10.36 2.48 -3.19
N GLN A 397 -11.57 1.94 -3.17
CA GLN A 397 -11.88 0.72 -2.42
C GLN A 397 -11.06 -0.48 -2.92
N SER A 398 -10.82 -0.58 -4.24
CA SER A 398 -9.95 -1.63 -4.82
C SER A 398 -8.49 -1.49 -4.36
N ALA A 399 -7.99 -0.26 -4.26
CA ALA A 399 -6.66 0.01 -3.73
C ALA A 399 -6.55 -0.37 -2.24
N LEU A 400 -7.57 -0.06 -1.42
CA LEU A 400 -7.65 -0.49 -0.03
C LEU A 400 -7.74 -2.02 0.12
N ASP A 401 -8.34 -2.69 -0.86
CA ASP A 401 -8.43 -4.15 -0.92
C ASP A 401 -7.11 -4.83 -1.34
N GLY A 402 -6.09 -4.05 -1.72
CA GLY A 402 -4.74 -4.51 -2.04
C GLY A 402 -4.44 -4.62 -3.54
N TYR A 403 -5.32 -4.13 -4.41
CA TYR A 403 -5.13 -4.13 -5.86
C TYR A 403 -4.38 -2.89 -6.34
N LYS A 404 -3.56 -3.04 -7.38
CA LYS A 404 -2.79 -1.93 -7.96
C LYS A 404 -3.72 -1.05 -8.79
N VAL A 405 -3.93 0.18 -8.35
CA VAL A 405 -4.69 1.19 -9.07
C VAL A 405 -3.74 2.30 -9.51
N LEU A 406 -3.65 2.53 -10.81
CA LEU A 406 -2.95 3.66 -11.40
C LEU A 406 -4.01 4.69 -11.79
N TYR A 407 -3.79 5.94 -11.41
CA TYR A 407 -4.67 7.03 -11.76
C TYR A 407 -3.84 8.16 -12.37
N ALA A 408 -4.26 8.66 -13.52
CA ALA A 408 -3.65 9.78 -14.19
C ALA A 408 -4.69 10.88 -14.45
N TYR A 409 -4.29 12.12 -14.19
CA TYR A 409 -5.12 13.29 -14.43
C TYR A 409 -4.45 14.14 -15.50
N ILE A 410 -5.15 14.34 -16.62
CA ILE A 410 -4.69 15.15 -17.74
C ILE A 410 -5.59 16.37 -17.83
N HIS A 411 -4.98 17.54 -17.69
CA HIS A 411 -5.67 18.81 -17.82
C HIS A 411 -5.42 19.38 -19.21
N THR A 412 -6.49 19.62 -19.97
CA THR A 412 -6.43 20.23 -21.29
C THR A 412 -7.21 21.54 -21.30
N ASN A 413 -6.53 22.65 -21.56
CA ASN A 413 -7.17 23.95 -21.76
C ASN A 413 -7.48 24.14 -23.24
N ILE A 414 -8.75 24.36 -23.56
CA ILE A 414 -9.24 24.56 -24.93
C ILE A 414 -10.02 25.89 -24.97
N GLY A 415 -9.33 26.97 -25.34
CA GLY A 415 -9.85 28.33 -25.19
C GLY A 415 -10.08 28.69 -23.72
N ASN A 416 -11.22 29.33 -23.40
CA ASN A 416 -11.65 29.63 -22.03
C ASN A 416 -12.34 28.44 -21.32
N SER A 417 -12.35 27.26 -21.94
CA SER A 417 -12.97 26.07 -21.36
C SER A 417 -11.90 25.04 -21.01
N ALA A 418 -11.95 24.51 -19.79
CA ALA A 418 -11.03 23.48 -19.32
C ALA A 418 -11.73 22.11 -19.33
N MET A 419 -11.01 21.10 -19.82
CA MET A 419 -11.42 19.70 -19.81
C MET A 419 -10.42 18.91 -18.97
N GLU A 420 -10.95 18.09 -18.07
CA GLU A 420 -10.18 17.22 -17.21
C GLU A 420 -10.43 15.78 -17.67
N VAL A 421 -9.37 15.05 -18.01
CA VAL A 421 -9.44 13.64 -18.36
C VAL A 421 -8.80 12.84 -17.24
N LEU A 422 -9.53 11.84 -16.78
CA LEU A 422 -9.21 10.96 -15.66
C LEU A 422 -9.01 9.56 -16.24
N TYR A 423 -7.81 9.01 -16.08
CA TYR A 423 -7.42 7.70 -16.59
C TYR A 423 -7.09 6.74 -15.46
#